data_AF-A0A085WGN8-F1
#
_entry.id   AF-A0A085WGN8-F1
#
_cell.length_a   1.000
_cell.length_b   1.000
_cell.length_c   1.000
_cell.angle_alpha   90.00
_cell.angle_beta   90.00
_cell.angle_gamma   90.00
#
_symmetry.space_group_name_H-M   'P 1'
#
loop_
_entity.id
_entity.type
_entity.pdbx_description
1 polymer ?
#
loop_
_entity_poly.entity_id
_entity_poly.type
_entity_poly.pdbx_seq_one_letter_code
_entity_poly.pdbx_strand_id
1 'polypeptide(L)' 'MSWQDVVQKELVQARQELAAAEEGLKSGTPAAHSRYLRALHEAELAEHRAEQASRRWWRQDLTPQPV' A
#
# COMPACT_ATOMS: atom_id res chain seq x y z
N MET A 1 0.65 18.32 4.74
CA MET A 1 0.77 16.90 4.32
C MET A 1 -0.57 16.48 3.79
N SER A 2 -0.66 16.09 2.52
CA SER A 2 -1.94 15.70 1.91
C SER A 2 -2.32 14.29 2.33
N TRP A 3 -3.60 13.95 2.24
CA TRP A 3 -4.07 12.58 2.48
C TRP A 3 -3.43 11.59 1.49
N GLN A 4 -3.13 12.02 0.26
CA GLN A 4 -2.40 11.23 -0.73
C GLN A 4 -0.96 10.93 -0.29
N ASP A 5 -0.27 11.88 0.34
CA ASP A 5 1.08 11.67 0.88
C ASP A 5 1.09 10.66 2.02
N VAL A 6 0.04 10.65 2.86
CA VAL A 6 -0.11 9.68 3.95
C VAL A 6 -0.28 8.27 3.37
N VAL A 7 -1.19 8.10 2.41
CA VAL A 7 -1.45 6.81 1.78
C VAL A 7 -0.23 6.30 0.99
N GLN A 8 0.52 7.18 0.34
CA GLN A 8 1.78 6.81 -0.33
C GLN A 8 2.85 6.33 0.66
N LYS A 9 2.95 6.99 1.83
CA LYS A 9 3.87 6.52 2.89
C LYS A 9 3.47 5.15 3.44
N GLU A 10 2.19 4.91 3.65
CA GLU A 10 1.67 3.60 4.07
C GLU A 10 2.01 2.50 3.04
N LEU A 11 1.87 2.80 1.74
CA LEU A 11 2.24 1.87 0.68
C LEU A 11 3.74 1.54 0.67
N VAL A 12 4.59 2.57 0.81
CA VAL A 12 6.05 2.38 0.87
C VAL A 12 6.43 1.52 2.08
N GLN A 13 5.83 1.79 3.24
CA GLN A 13 6.08 1.00 4.45
C GLN A 13 5.63 -0.46 4.28
N ALA A 14 4.42 -0.70 3.78
CA ALA A 14 3.91 -2.06 3.57
C ALA A 14 4.77 -2.87 2.59
N ARG A 15 5.30 -2.21 1.54
CA ARG A 15 6.24 -2.84 0.60
C ARG A 15 7.59 -3.19 1.25
N GLN A 16 8.10 -2.34 2.14
CA GLN A 16 9.33 -2.63 2.89
C GLN A 16 9.13 -3.83 3.84
N GLU A 17 7.97 -3.89 4.50
CA GLU A 17 7.61 -5.01 5.38
C GLU A 17 7.44 -6.32 4.60
N LEU A 18 6.84 -6.26 3.40
CA LEU A 18 6.79 -7.42 2.49
C LEU A 18 8.18 -7.89 2.08
N ALA A 19 9.08 -6.98 1.68
CA ALA A 19 10.45 -7.34 1.32
C ALA A 19 11.21 -7.97 2.50
N ALA A 20 11.01 -7.47 3.72
CA ALA A 20 11.59 -8.07 4.92
C ALA A 20 11.00 -9.47 5.20
N ALA A 21 9.71 -9.68 4.96
CA ALA A 21 9.07 -10.97 5.10
C ALA A 21 9.53 -11.98 4.01
N GLU A 22 9.78 -11.51 2.79
CA GLU A 22 10.38 -12.30 1.69
C GLU A 22 11.81 -12.74 2.03
N GLU A 23 12.62 -11.84 2.60
CA GLU A 23 13.94 -12.20 3.12
C GLU A 23 13.81 -13.30 4.20
N GLY A 24 12.80 -13.17 5.07
CA GLY A 24 12.47 -14.14 6.11
C GLY A 24 11.99 -15.51 5.58
N LEU A 25 11.39 -15.57 4.38
CA LEU A 25 10.99 -16.84 3.73
C LEU A 25 12.20 -17.76 3.49
N LYS A 26 13.41 -17.20 3.34
CA LYS A 26 14.65 -17.99 3.19
C LYS A 26 14.89 -18.95 4.37
N SER A 27 14.29 -18.68 5.54
CA SER A 27 14.33 -19.59 6.69
C SER A 27 13.53 -20.89 6.49
N GLY A 28 12.62 -20.95 5.51
CA GLY A 28 11.81 -22.13 5.21
C GLY A 28 10.79 -22.51 6.29
N THR A 29 10.55 -21.64 7.29
CA THR A 29 9.68 -21.97 8.41
C THR A 29 8.21 -21.67 8.11
N PRO A 30 7.25 -22.45 8.64
CA PRO A 30 5.82 -22.14 8.52
C PRO A 30 5.47 -20.75 9.08
N ALA A 31 6.14 -20.34 10.16
CA ALA A 31 5.96 -19.00 10.75
C ALA A 31 6.41 -17.87 9.81
N ALA A 32 7.52 -18.05 9.09
CA ALA A 32 7.95 -17.09 8.07
C ALA A 32 6.95 -17.02 6.90
N HIS A 33 6.41 -18.17 6.49
CA HIS A 33 5.39 -18.21 5.44
C HIS A 33 4.10 -17.48 5.85
N SER A 34 3.61 -17.70 7.08
CA SER A 34 2.44 -16.95 7.59
C SER A 34 2.68 -15.45 7.67
N ARG A 35 3.90 -15.02 8.05
CA ARG A 35 4.27 -13.59 8.07
C ARG A 35 4.32 -13.00 6.67
N TYR A 36 4.87 -13.74 5.71
CA TYR A 36 4.90 -13.33 4.31
C TYR A 36 3.49 -13.16 3.73
N LEU A 37 2.60 -14.14 3.92
CA LEU A 37 1.22 -14.05 3.42
C LEU A 37 0.47 -12.86 4.02
N ARG A 38 0.70 -12.57 5.30
CA ARG A 38 0.13 -11.39 5.96
C ARG A 38 0.68 -10.09 5.35
N ALA A 39 2.00 -9.98 5.22
CA ALA A 39 2.63 -8.80 4.66
C ALA A 39 2.23 -8.55 3.20
N LEU A 40 2.04 -9.63 2.42
CA LEU A 40 1.55 -9.57 1.04
C LEU A 40 0.13 -8.97 1.00
N HIS A 41 -0.77 -9.50 1.82
CA HIS A 41 -2.13 -8.99 1.91
C HIS A 41 -2.20 -7.52 2.35
N GLU A 42 -1.37 -7.13 3.31
CA GLU A 42 -1.30 -5.74 3.78
C GLU A 42 -0.74 -4.80 2.70
N ALA A 43 0.23 -5.24 1.91
CA ALA A 43 0.77 -4.48 0.78
C ALA A 43 -0.26 -4.30 -0.35
N GLU A 44 -1.00 -5.34 -0.72
CA GLU A 44 -2.09 -5.28 -1.71
C GLU A 44 -3.20 -4.30 -1.27
N LEU A 45 -3.56 -4.35 0.01
CA LEU A 45 -4.56 -3.43 0.58
C LEU A 45 -4.08 -1.97 0.51
N ALA A 46 -2.81 -1.72 0.84
CA ALA A 46 -2.21 -0.39 0.76
C ALA A 46 -2.15 0.11 -0.69
N GLU A 47 -1.87 -0.76 -1.65
CA GLU A 47 -1.83 -0.42 -3.07
C GLU A 47 -3.21 -0.02 -3.60
N HIS A 48 -4.24 -0.78 -3.25
CA HIS A 48 -5.62 -0.42 -3.57
C HIS A 48 -6.02 0.93 -2.96
N ARG A 49 -5.61 1.23 -1.73
CA ARG A 49 -5.88 2.54 -1.11
C ARG A 49 -5.17 3.67 -1.86
N ALA A 50 -3.91 3.47 -2.24
CA ALA A 50 -3.13 4.46 -3.00
C ALA A 50 -3.74 4.71 -4.40
N GLU A 51 -4.23 3.66 -5.05
CA GLU A 51 -4.91 3.77 -6.34
C GLU A 51 -6.22 4.56 -6.20
N GLN A 52 -7.05 4.23 -5.20
CA GLN A 52 -8.28 4.97 -4.93
C GLN A 52 -8.00 6.44 -4.57
N ALA A 53 -6.93 6.70 -3.82
CA ALA A 53 -6.54 8.05 -3.47
C ALA A 53 -6.18 8.88 -4.71
N SER A 54 -5.43 8.28 -5.63
CA SER A 54 -5.04 8.89 -6.89
C SER A 54 -6.26 9.15 -7.79
N ARG A 55 -7.19 8.18 -7.88
CA ARG A 55 -8.45 8.32 -8.65
C ARG A 55 -9.40 9.38 -8.07
N ARG A 56 -9.43 9.55 -6.74
CA ARG A 56 -10.25 10.56 -6.07
C ARG A 56 -9.71 11.97 -6.31
N TRP A 57 -8.39 12.13 -6.25
CA TRP A 57 -7.74 13.40 -6.55
C TRP A 57 -8.01 13.86 -7.98
N TRP A 58 -7.85 12.97 -8.96
CA TRP A 58 -8.21 13.25 -10.37
C TRP A 58 -9.67 13.69 -10.55
N ARG A 59 -10.62 13.11 -9.80
CA ARG A 59 -12.04 13.50 -9.89
C ARG A 59 -12.36 14.84 -9.23
N GLN A 60 -11.59 15.25 -8.22
CA GLN A 60 -11.73 16.58 -7.60
C GLN A 60 -11.17 17.70 -8.48
N ASP A 61 -10.12 17.42 -9.26
CA ASP A 61 -9.53 18.39 -10.19
C ASP A 61 -10.41 18.63 -11.44
N LEU A 62 -11.29 17.68 -11.77
CA LEU A 62 -12.16 17.71 -12.96
C LEU A 62 -13.56 18.31 -12.70
N THR A 63 -13.88 18.80 -11.50
CA THR A 63 -15.11 19.57 -11.28
C THR A 63 -14.92 21.02 -11.75
N PRO A 64 -15.48 21.45 -12.90
CA PRO A 64 -15.46 22.85 -13.27
C PRO A 64 -16.25 23.67 -12.23
N GLN A 65 -15.66 24.77 -11.77
CA GLN A 65 -16.38 25.73 -10.94
C GLN A 65 -17.58 26.28 -11.74
N PRO A 66 -18.78 26.39 -11.14
CA PRO A 66 -19.88 27.09 -11.80
C PRO A 66 -19.47 28.56 -11.96
N VAL A 67 -19.47 29.02 -13.21
CA VAL A 67 -19.37 30.43 -13.60
C VAL A 67 -20.60 31.22 -13.19
#